data_AF-A0A4V5R4N6-F1
#
_entry.id   AF-A0A4V5R4N6-F1
#
_cell.length_a   1.000
_cell.length_b   1.000
_cell.length_c   1.000
_cell.angle_alpha   90.00
_cell.angle_beta   90.00
_cell.angle_gamma   90.00
#
_symmetry.space_group_name_H-M   'P 1'
#
loop_
_entity.id
_entity.type
_entity.pdbx_description
1 polymer ?
#
loop_
_entity_poly.entity_id
_entity_poly.type
_entity_poly.pdbx_seq_one_letter_code
_entity_poly.pdbx_strand_id
1 'polypeptide(L)'
;MSEFSQLLRNLRKEFQFTQTEFAIYLNHLDDEFKAVDVVTINRWENSKVKPSVYKALKILQYLGGDLYSLIRSFKSDPKDTLIELFLSEFHGSFQSRISALSSLNEQQGDRNFKSLPLMSEPCDTGVIDRIKLLSKFTKVDISPLDQIDLYLYCCEKKAHGHKLINTDGDIVSHNVGFFFEENQFERFKNQELDLKMACSLNSNKSINYFNVSSHSETKHHVIEHIFSELKLLSQSKNIKKYSVLVKDPNMIKFLKELGFEVFKFSTPSIKSSNIKFKNKHYSYCILTIDKINYLTNRNVMSLLKDEYSTIIKFPHLLRESRNKLNLTQKDFASYINHLDDGFRSVDAVTINRWENSKVKPSNYRALKLLDCLGLDLYTTLKSFDSEDSEDRALLEDFLHERFFSFQSRISSITNGDIDKGNKFQIMPLMTDQNDKTIIDRIKLISQYTNVDPSALDTIDLFLYCSEKKAHGRKMVNVNGDIVSHSLGFFFNEEVFEQYQNKHLHIKQACSLDSNHNLNYIVVSGHSEKREQSIANLISDMKLLARNTKIKKYSMIIKNPSALELMKNIGFEIWKFSEPTEEKSNITFKNKNYRYCVLTIDKIELLSNKNVIAFINKYG
;
A
#
# COMPACT_ATOMS: atom_id res chain seq x y z
N MET A 1 -11.85 -23.49 13.69
CA MET A 1 -12.21 -24.60 14.62
C MET A 1 -12.08 -25.97 13.99
N SER A 2 -12.69 -26.23 12.82
CA SER A 2 -12.36 -27.41 12.00
C SER A 2 -10.91 -27.40 11.50
N GLU A 3 -10.37 -26.20 11.25
CA GLU A 3 -9.04 -26.00 10.68
C GLU A 3 -7.89 -26.60 11.50
N PHE A 4 -7.80 -26.36 12.82
CA PHE A 4 -6.73 -26.95 13.64
C PHE A 4 -6.80 -28.48 13.66
N SER A 5 -7.97 -29.04 13.94
CA SER A 5 -8.17 -30.48 14.05
C SER A 5 -7.85 -31.19 12.73
N GLN A 6 -8.25 -30.59 11.61
CA GLN A 6 -7.93 -31.08 10.27
C GLN A 6 -6.45 -30.93 9.95
N LEU A 7 -5.84 -29.79 10.28
CA LEU A 7 -4.42 -29.52 10.07
C LEU A 7 -3.55 -30.50 10.87
N LEU A 8 -3.86 -30.71 12.15
CA LEU A 8 -3.17 -31.66 13.01
C LEU A 8 -3.25 -33.09 12.45
N ARG A 9 -4.44 -33.50 11.99
CA ARG A 9 -4.67 -34.79 11.36
C ARG A 9 -3.90 -34.94 10.05
N ASN A 10 -3.86 -33.90 9.23
CA ASN A 10 -3.13 -33.89 7.97
C ASN A 10 -1.63 -34.00 8.23
N LEU A 11 -1.06 -33.18 9.12
CA LEU A 11 0.35 -33.22 9.51
C LEU A 11 0.72 -34.60 10.06
N ARG A 12 -0.07 -35.16 10.98
CA ARG A 12 0.19 -36.50 11.51
C ARG A 12 0.27 -37.55 10.40
N LYS A 13 -0.67 -37.52 9.44
CA LYS A 13 -0.70 -38.43 8.29
C LYS A 13 0.47 -38.20 7.34
N GLU A 14 0.87 -36.95 7.14
CA GLU A 14 2.04 -36.57 6.32
C GLU A 14 3.34 -37.14 6.91
N PHE A 15 3.49 -37.07 8.24
CA PHE A 15 4.58 -37.73 8.97
C PHE A 15 4.39 -39.24 9.15
N GLN A 16 3.32 -39.82 8.60
CA GLN A 16 3.00 -41.25 8.64
C GLN A 16 2.85 -41.84 10.06
N PHE A 17 2.54 -41.02 11.06
CA PHE A 17 2.36 -41.50 12.42
C PHE A 17 0.95 -42.06 12.66
N THR A 18 0.85 -43.15 13.42
CA THR A 18 -0.38 -43.50 14.14
C THR A 18 -0.68 -42.48 15.25
N GLN A 19 -1.90 -42.47 15.79
CA GLN A 19 -2.24 -41.56 16.89
C GLN A 19 -1.38 -41.84 18.15
N THR A 20 -1.01 -43.09 18.39
CA THR A 20 -0.15 -43.50 19.50
C THR A 20 1.28 -43.01 19.31
N GLU A 21 1.89 -43.25 18.15
CA GLU A 21 3.25 -42.79 17.84
C GLU A 21 3.33 -41.26 17.87
N PHE A 22 2.29 -40.59 17.37
CA PHE A 22 2.24 -39.13 17.41
C PHE A 22 2.16 -38.57 18.83
N ALA A 23 1.39 -39.21 19.72
CA ALA A 23 1.35 -38.83 21.13
C ALA A 23 2.75 -39.00 21.77
N ILE A 24 3.42 -40.13 21.53
CA ILE A 24 4.79 -40.38 22.03
C ILE A 24 5.76 -39.33 21.49
N TYR A 25 5.70 -39.03 20.19
CA TYR A 25 6.52 -38.02 19.54
C TYR A 25 6.34 -36.64 20.19
N LEU A 26 5.10 -36.19 20.41
CA LEU A 26 4.84 -34.91 21.08
C LEU A 26 5.41 -34.88 22.51
N ASN A 27 5.27 -35.96 23.30
CA ASN A 27 5.83 -36.01 24.66
C ASN A 27 7.36 -35.85 24.68
N HIS A 28 8.06 -36.23 23.62
CA HIS A 28 9.51 -36.08 23.50
C HIS A 28 9.97 -34.71 22.97
N LEU A 29 9.06 -33.93 22.38
CA LEU A 29 9.42 -32.64 21.79
C LEU A 29 9.57 -31.53 22.83
N ASP A 30 8.69 -31.51 23.83
CA ASP A 30 8.61 -30.39 24.77
C ASP A 30 7.92 -30.81 26.07
N ASP A 31 8.40 -30.28 27.20
CA ASP A 31 7.84 -30.53 28.52
C ASP A 31 6.36 -30.14 28.63
N GLU A 32 5.90 -29.18 27.82
CA GLU A 32 4.51 -28.73 27.76
C GLU A 32 3.54 -29.83 27.26
N PHE A 33 4.07 -30.83 26.56
CA PHE A 33 3.31 -31.96 26.01
C PHE A 33 3.41 -33.24 26.84
N LYS A 34 4.08 -33.19 28.00
CA LYS A 34 4.09 -34.30 28.95
C LYS A 34 2.65 -34.68 29.30
N ALA A 35 2.35 -35.98 29.19
CA ALA A 35 1.03 -36.60 29.38
C ALA A 35 0.01 -36.42 28.23
N VAL A 36 0.44 -36.02 27.03
CA VAL A 36 -0.43 -36.18 25.84
C VAL A 36 -0.55 -37.66 25.52
N ASP A 37 -1.75 -38.22 25.57
CA ASP A 37 -2.02 -39.62 25.24
C ASP A 37 -2.80 -39.78 23.91
N VAL A 38 -2.94 -41.02 23.46
CA VAL A 38 -3.68 -41.35 22.23
C VAL A 38 -5.14 -40.86 22.28
N VAL A 39 -5.76 -40.87 23.45
CA VAL A 39 -7.15 -40.41 23.65
C VAL A 39 -7.24 -38.90 23.45
N THR A 40 -6.25 -38.16 23.94
CA THR A 40 -6.12 -36.71 23.78
C THR A 40 -5.94 -36.34 22.32
N ILE A 41 -5.05 -37.02 21.59
CA ILE A 41 -4.89 -36.84 20.13
C ILE A 41 -6.21 -37.12 19.41
N ASN A 42 -6.88 -38.23 19.72
CA ASN A 42 -8.15 -38.57 19.10
C ASN A 42 -9.22 -37.50 19.35
N ARG A 43 -9.30 -36.97 20.58
CA ARG A 43 -10.23 -35.90 20.95
C ARG A 43 -9.90 -34.59 20.24
N TRP A 44 -8.63 -34.25 20.07
CA TRP A 44 -8.20 -33.06 19.32
C TRP A 44 -8.54 -33.20 17.83
N GLU A 45 -8.17 -34.30 17.18
CA GLU A 45 -8.43 -34.52 15.76
C GLU A 45 -9.92 -34.59 15.42
N ASN A 46 -10.77 -35.04 16.34
CA ASN A 46 -12.21 -35.10 16.16
C ASN A 46 -12.94 -33.86 16.71
N SER A 47 -12.21 -32.80 17.08
CA SER A 47 -12.76 -31.55 17.62
C SER A 47 -13.62 -31.73 18.89
N LYS A 48 -13.41 -32.82 19.66
CA LYS A 48 -14.13 -33.12 20.91
C LYS A 48 -13.61 -32.30 22.09
N VAL A 49 -12.29 -32.10 22.14
CA VAL A 49 -11.61 -31.29 23.18
C VAL A 49 -10.59 -30.39 22.48
N LYS A 50 -10.32 -29.21 23.05
CA LYS A 50 -9.40 -28.22 22.47
C LYS A 50 -8.12 -28.14 23.31
N PRO A 51 -6.92 -28.17 22.69
CA PRO A 51 -5.73 -27.68 23.37
C PRO A 51 -5.85 -26.16 23.61
N SER A 52 -5.06 -25.63 24.54
CA SER A 52 -4.89 -24.17 24.64
C SER A 52 -4.28 -23.62 23.34
N VAL A 53 -4.51 -22.34 23.05
CA VAL A 53 -3.92 -21.66 21.88
C VAL A 53 -2.39 -21.80 21.89
N TYR A 54 -1.79 -21.66 23.08
CA TYR A 54 -0.37 -21.86 23.31
C TYR A 54 0.09 -23.27 22.88
N LYS A 55 -0.56 -24.33 23.40
CA LYS A 55 -0.23 -25.71 23.03
C LYS A 55 -0.41 -25.95 21.54
N ALA A 56 -1.48 -25.45 20.94
CA ALA A 56 -1.76 -25.61 19.51
C ALA A 56 -0.65 -25.00 18.64
N LEU A 57 -0.25 -23.75 18.90
CA LEU A 57 0.81 -23.09 18.14
C LEU A 57 2.19 -23.73 18.38
N LYS A 58 2.47 -24.18 19.60
CA LYS A 58 3.73 -24.85 19.93
C LYS A 58 3.85 -26.18 19.16
N ILE A 59 2.76 -26.97 19.07
CA ILE A 59 2.72 -28.19 18.25
C ILE A 59 3.00 -27.85 16.78
N LEU A 60 2.29 -26.88 16.22
CA LEU A 60 2.50 -26.50 14.82
C LEU A 60 3.89 -25.96 14.53
N GLN A 61 4.50 -25.21 15.47
CA GLN A 61 5.86 -24.72 15.33
C GLN A 61 6.87 -25.87 15.17
N TYR A 62 6.70 -26.97 15.92
CA TYR A 62 7.54 -28.15 15.79
C TYR A 62 7.27 -28.93 14.50
N LEU A 63 6.01 -28.95 14.04
CA LEU A 63 5.60 -29.67 12.83
C LEU A 63 5.75 -28.86 11.54
N GLY A 64 6.19 -27.59 11.62
CA GLY A 64 6.37 -26.73 10.46
C GLY A 64 5.07 -26.17 9.86
N GLY A 65 3.97 -26.17 10.62
CA GLY A 65 2.70 -25.60 10.18
C GLY A 65 2.75 -24.06 10.12
N ASP A 66 1.96 -23.48 9.22
CA ASP A 66 1.76 -22.03 9.17
C ASP A 66 0.99 -21.56 10.41
N LEU A 67 1.67 -20.79 11.27
CA LEU A 67 1.07 -20.26 12.49
C LEU A 67 0.10 -19.11 12.18
N TYR A 68 0.30 -18.39 11.06
CA TYR A 68 -0.42 -17.15 10.76
C TYR A 68 -1.90 -17.41 10.53
N SER A 69 -2.22 -18.36 9.64
CA SER A 69 -3.59 -18.80 9.37
C SER A 69 -4.30 -19.32 10.62
N LEU A 70 -3.60 -20.08 11.49
CA LEU A 70 -4.21 -20.59 12.71
C LEU A 70 -4.51 -19.47 13.72
N ILE A 71 -3.59 -18.53 13.94
CA ILE A 71 -3.81 -17.41 14.87
C ILE A 71 -5.07 -16.62 14.47
N ARG A 72 -5.27 -16.40 13.16
CA ARG A 72 -6.46 -15.75 12.60
C ARG A 72 -7.76 -16.50 12.88
N SER A 73 -7.71 -17.83 12.99
CA SER A 73 -8.89 -18.68 13.22
C SER A 73 -9.43 -18.62 14.67
N PHE A 74 -8.63 -18.11 15.62
CA PHE A 74 -9.05 -18.03 17.02
C PHE A 74 -9.93 -16.81 17.30
N LYS A 75 -11.04 -17.02 18.00
CA LYS A 75 -11.92 -15.93 18.41
C LYS A 75 -11.42 -15.25 19.70
N SER A 76 -10.87 -14.03 19.63
CA SER A 76 -10.80 -13.07 20.75
C SER A 76 -11.97 -12.08 20.72
N ASP A 77 -12.51 -11.72 21.88
CA ASP A 77 -13.51 -10.64 21.95
C ASP A 77 -12.81 -9.27 21.82
N PRO A 78 -13.34 -8.36 20.99
CA PRO A 78 -12.79 -7.02 20.87
C PRO A 78 -13.15 -6.24 22.14
N LYS A 79 -12.18 -6.07 23.02
CA LYS A 79 -12.18 -5.01 24.03
C LYS A 79 -10.97 -4.15 23.78
N ASP A 80 -11.09 -2.85 23.96
CA ASP A 80 -10.02 -1.86 23.82
C ASP A 80 -8.70 -2.45 24.31
N THR A 81 -7.79 -2.73 23.36
CA THR A 81 -6.60 -3.49 23.73
C THR A 81 -5.56 -2.58 24.34
N LEU A 82 -4.70 -3.17 25.17
CA LEU A 82 -3.55 -2.49 25.76
C LEU A 82 -2.71 -1.76 24.68
N ILE A 83 -2.70 -2.30 23.46
CA ILE A 83 -2.04 -1.70 22.30
C ILE A 83 -2.74 -0.42 21.84
N GLU A 84 -4.08 -0.36 21.78
CA GLU A 84 -4.81 0.85 21.39
C GLU A 84 -4.67 1.97 22.43
N LEU A 85 -4.72 1.62 23.72
CA LEU A 85 -4.44 2.56 24.81
C LEU A 85 -3.01 3.10 24.72
N PHE A 86 -2.03 2.21 24.49
CA PHE A 86 -0.66 2.64 24.29
C PHE A 86 -0.49 3.52 23.05
N LEU A 87 -1.09 3.17 21.92
CA LEU A 87 -0.97 3.93 20.68
C LEU A 87 -1.59 5.34 20.80
N SER A 88 -2.69 5.47 21.55
CA SER A 88 -3.31 6.78 21.79
C SER A 88 -2.47 7.66 22.72
N GLU A 89 -1.91 7.09 23.80
CA GLU A 89 -1.05 7.80 24.74
C GLU A 89 0.35 8.14 24.16
N PHE A 90 0.97 7.18 23.47
CA PHE A 90 2.34 7.27 22.96
C PHE A 90 2.44 8.25 21.79
N HIS A 91 1.56 8.14 20.79
CA HIS A 91 1.59 9.05 19.65
C HIS A 91 1.01 10.42 19.98
N GLY A 92 -0.06 10.51 20.79
CA GLY A 92 -0.57 11.80 21.24
C GLY A 92 0.53 12.61 21.93
N SER A 93 1.33 11.99 22.80
CA SER A 93 2.43 12.66 23.49
C SER A 93 3.68 12.89 22.63
N PHE A 94 4.02 12.00 21.70
CA PHE A 94 5.19 12.17 20.81
C PHE A 94 4.94 13.23 19.72
N GLN A 95 3.77 13.22 19.07
CA GLN A 95 3.36 14.25 18.10
C GLN A 95 3.30 15.61 18.79
N SER A 96 2.71 15.70 19.99
CA SER A 96 2.69 16.93 20.78
C SER A 96 4.10 17.47 21.06
N ARG A 97 5.06 16.58 21.36
CA ARG A 97 6.47 16.98 21.59
C ARG A 97 7.17 17.46 20.31
N ILE A 98 6.92 16.82 19.17
CA ILE A 98 7.47 17.23 17.87
C ILE A 98 6.85 18.55 17.42
N SER A 99 5.52 18.68 17.43
CA SER A 99 4.79 19.90 17.06
C SER A 99 5.18 21.10 17.91
N ALA A 100 5.40 20.90 19.23
CA ALA A 100 5.90 21.93 20.13
C ALA A 100 7.34 22.38 19.82
N LEU A 101 8.17 21.50 19.25
CA LEU A 101 9.55 21.81 18.87
C LEU A 101 9.69 22.48 17.50
N SER A 102 8.72 22.29 16.60
CA SER A 102 8.81 22.74 15.21
C SER A 102 7.82 23.85 14.82
N SER A 103 6.97 24.32 15.73
CA SER A 103 5.87 25.26 15.42
C SER A 103 5.00 24.79 14.25
N LEU A 104 4.96 23.47 14.01
CA LEU A 104 4.17 22.85 12.95
C LEU A 104 2.78 22.53 13.50
N ASN A 105 1.75 22.83 12.72
CA ASN A 105 0.40 22.36 13.00
C ASN A 105 0.42 20.83 13.14
N GLU A 106 -0.37 20.28 14.06
CA GLU A 106 -0.58 18.84 14.18
C GLU A 106 -1.06 18.28 12.84
N GLN A 107 -0.16 17.70 12.05
CA GLN A 107 -0.55 16.90 10.92
C GLN A 107 -1.09 15.59 11.48
N GLN A 108 -2.41 15.39 11.37
CA GLN A 108 -3.02 14.07 11.49
C GLN A 108 -2.42 13.21 10.39
N GLY A 109 -1.49 12.34 10.79
CA GLY A 109 -0.72 11.56 9.82
C GLY A 109 -1.62 10.74 8.90
N ASP A 110 -1.32 10.80 7.61
CA ASP A 110 -2.08 10.15 6.56
C ASP A 110 -1.98 8.61 6.71
N ARG A 111 -3.09 7.90 6.49
CA ARG A 111 -3.10 6.43 6.37
C ARG A 111 -2.59 5.96 5.01
N ASN A 112 -2.37 6.88 4.07
CA ASN A 112 -1.88 6.57 2.73
C ASN A 112 -0.36 6.39 2.71
N PHE A 113 0.10 5.19 3.02
CA PHE A 113 1.49 4.80 2.85
C PHE A 113 1.62 3.45 2.11
N LYS A 114 2.76 3.26 1.44
CA LYS A 114 3.14 2.01 0.80
C LYS A 114 4.24 1.34 1.62
N SER A 115 4.01 0.09 2.00
CA SER A 115 5.04 -0.76 2.59
C SER A 115 5.97 -1.32 1.51
N LEU A 116 7.27 -1.15 1.67
CA LEU A 116 8.31 -1.63 0.78
C LEU A 116 9.41 -2.35 1.58
N PRO A 117 10.17 -3.27 0.97
CA PRO A 117 11.40 -3.79 1.58
C PRO A 117 12.32 -2.65 2.05
N LEU A 118 13.00 -2.83 3.18
CA LEU A 118 13.88 -1.83 3.78
C LEU A 118 14.89 -1.27 2.77
N MET A 119 15.55 -2.18 2.05
CA MET A 119 16.50 -1.84 0.99
C MET A 119 15.95 -2.41 -0.31
N SER A 120 15.28 -1.55 -1.11
CA SER A 120 14.71 -1.99 -2.39
C SER A 120 15.77 -2.07 -3.49
N GLU A 121 16.85 -1.29 -3.36
CA GLU A 121 17.97 -1.22 -4.29
C GLU A 121 19.31 -1.03 -3.53
N PRO A 122 20.47 -1.34 -4.13
CA PRO A 122 21.79 -1.12 -3.51
C PRO A 122 22.05 0.34 -3.12
N CYS A 123 21.43 1.28 -3.83
CA CYS A 123 21.60 2.72 -3.68
C CYS A 123 20.51 3.40 -2.83
N ASP A 124 19.77 2.64 -2.01
CA ASP A 124 18.68 3.13 -1.17
C ASP A 124 19.20 3.90 0.07
N THR A 125 20.00 4.94 -0.15
CA THR A 125 20.69 5.70 0.91
C THR A 125 19.71 6.47 1.80
N GLY A 126 18.54 6.85 1.28
CA GLY A 126 17.55 7.62 2.02
C GLY A 126 17.08 6.95 3.33
N VAL A 127 17.01 5.62 3.36
CA VAL A 127 16.68 4.87 4.58
C VAL A 127 17.82 4.92 5.59
N ILE A 128 19.05 4.71 5.12
CA ILE A 128 20.25 4.76 5.95
C ILE A 128 20.40 6.16 6.55
N ASP A 129 20.18 7.20 5.75
CA ASP A 129 20.23 8.59 6.19
C ASP A 129 19.16 8.89 7.24
N ARG A 130 17.93 8.38 7.09
CA ARG A 130 16.89 8.52 8.13
C ARG A 130 17.24 7.75 9.41
N ILE A 131 17.80 6.55 9.32
CA ILE A 131 18.29 5.81 10.49
C ILE A 131 19.39 6.62 11.21
N LYS A 132 20.33 7.20 10.44
CA LYS A 132 21.41 8.07 10.94
C LYS A 132 20.90 9.39 11.51
N LEU A 133 19.86 9.97 10.94
CA LEU A 133 19.25 11.19 11.45
C LEU A 133 18.55 10.92 12.78
N LEU A 134 17.76 9.85 12.85
CA LEU A 134 17.07 9.44 14.08
C LEU A 134 18.06 9.11 15.20
N SER A 135 19.21 8.50 14.89
CA SER A 135 20.23 8.18 15.89
C SER A 135 20.82 9.44 16.52
N LYS A 136 21.05 10.50 15.72
CA LYS A 136 21.47 11.82 16.21
C LYS A 136 20.44 12.43 17.17
N PHE A 137 19.15 12.42 16.78
CA PHE A 137 18.07 12.95 17.64
C PHE A 137 17.85 12.14 18.91
N THR A 138 17.97 10.82 18.83
CA THR A 138 17.77 9.91 19.96
C THR A 138 19.05 9.67 20.79
N LYS A 139 20.19 10.25 20.39
CA LYS A 139 21.52 10.06 20.99
C LYS A 139 21.91 8.58 21.13
N VAL A 140 21.51 7.76 20.15
CA VAL A 140 21.79 6.32 20.14
C VAL A 140 22.98 6.03 19.25
N ASP A 141 23.87 5.19 19.75
CA ASP A 141 24.96 4.68 18.93
C ASP A 141 24.42 3.66 17.91
N ILE A 142 24.54 4.01 16.65
CA ILE A 142 24.24 3.13 15.50
C ILE A 142 25.52 2.76 14.75
N SER A 143 26.69 3.02 15.31
CA SER A 143 27.97 2.63 14.72
C SER A 143 28.04 1.15 14.32
N PRO A 144 27.32 0.20 14.95
CA PRO A 144 27.29 -1.18 14.43
C PRO A 144 26.72 -1.31 13.01
N LEU A 145 25.82 -0.40 12.57
CA LEU A 145 25.30 -0.39 11.19
C LEU A 145 26.34 0.07 10.17
N ASP A 146 27.28 0.93 10.56
CA ASP A 146 28.35 1.39 9.66
C ASP A 146 29.36 0.28 9.33
N GLN A 147 29.31 -0.84 10.05
CA GLN A 147 30.24 -1.95 9.88
C GLN A 147 29.74 -3.08 8.96
N ILE A 148 28.54 -2.92 8.39
CA ILE A 148 27.89 -3.92 7.55
C ILE A 148 27.30 -3.28 6.28
N ASP A 149 27.21 -4.07 5.22
CA ASP A 149 26.40 -3.71 4.05
C ASP A 149 24.96 -4.17 4.28
N LEU A 150 24.09 -3.23 4.62
CA LEU A 150 22.70 -3.54 4.95
C LEU A 150 21.92 -4.12 3.76
N TYR A 151 22.23 -3.69 2.52
CA TYR A 151 21.59 -4.23 1.33
C TYR A 151 21.97 -5.70 1.15
N LEU A 152 23.26 -6.01 1.22
CA LEU A 152 23.75 -7.39 1.14
C LEU A 152 23.17 -8.26 2.26
N TYR A 153 23.09 -7.72 3.48
CA TYR A 153 22.48 -8.44 4.61
C TYR A 153 21.00 -8.74 4.40
N CYS A 154 20.24 -7.82 3.78
CA CYS A 154 18.87 -8.08 3.37
C CYS A 154 18.80 -9.16 2.27
N CYS A 155 19.65 -9.11 1.25
CA CYS A 155 19.72 -10.12 0.18
C CYS A 155 20.06 -11.52 0.72
N GLU A 156 20.98 -11.62 1.67
CA GLU A 156 21.41 -12.88 2.29
C GLU A 156 20.44 -13.36 3.40
N LYS A 157 19.34 -12.63 3.63
CA LYS A 157 18.39 -12.85 4.72
C LYS A 157 19.03 -12.86 6.10
N LYS A 158 20.10 -12.09 6.31
CA LYS A 158 20.71 -11.81 7.62
C LYS A 158 20.03 -10.64 8.33
N ALA A 159 19.42 -9.75 7.56
CA ALA A 159 18.57 -8.66 8.03
C ALA A 159 17.17 -8.76 7.43
N HIS A 160 16.20 -8.21 8.15
CA HIS A 160 14.82 -8.07 7.70
C HIS A 160 14.29 -6.71 8.12
N GLY A 161 13.46 -6.11 7.27
CA GLY A 161 12.85 -4.83 7.58
C GLY A 161 12.06 -4.27 6.41
N HIS A 162 11.38 -3.17 6.68
CA HIS A 162 10.53 -2.45 5.74
C HIS A 162 10.69 -0.95 5.94
N LYS A 163 10.39 -0.23 4.88
CA LYS A 163 10.15 1.21 4.92
C LYS A 163 8.72 1.49 4.48
N LEU A 164 8.08 2.46 5.11
CA LEU A 164 6.78 2.96 4.69
C LEU A 164 7.01 4.30 3.99
N ILE A 165 6.44 4.43 2.79
CA ILE A 165 6.56 5.63 1.96
C ILE A 165 5.19 6.28 1.83
N ASN A 166 5.07 7.58 2.06
CA ASN A 166 3.81 8.32 1.87
C ASN A 166 3.48 8.51 0.38
N THR A 167 2.42 9.25 0.09
CA THR A 167 1.98 9.57 -1.29
C THR A 167 2.99 10.37 -2.09
N ASP A 168 3.86 11.12 -1.41
CA ASP A 168 4.82 12.05 -2.01
C ASP A 168 6.17 11.38 -2.30
N GLY A 169 6.37 10.15 -1.83
CA GLY A 169 7.62 9.41 -1.99
C GLY A 169 8.56 9.50 -0.78
N ASP A 170 8.14 10.16 0.30
CA ASP A 170 8.94 10.29 1.52
C ASP A 170 8.82 9.07 2.44
N ILE A 171 9.94 8.67 3.04
CA ILE A 171 10.00 7.56 4.00
C ILE A 171 9.46 8.02 5.36
N VAL A 172 8.18 7.78 5.63
CA VAL A 172 7.50 8.19 6.88
C VAL A 172 7.70 7.21 8.05
N SER A 173 8.33 6.06 7.80
CA SER A 173 8.57 5.05 8.82
C SER A 173 9.57 3.98 8.34
N HIS A 174 10.28 3.35 9.26
CA HIS A 174 11.14 2.19 8.98
C HIS A 174 11.21 1.23 10.16
N ASN A 175 11.51 -0.03 9.88
CA ASN A 175 11.99 -0.98 10.88
C ASN A 175 13.15 -1.82 10.31
N VAL A 176 14.09 -2.20 11.16
CA VAL A 176 15.20 -3.08 10.80
C VAL A 176 15.55 -4.00 11.95
N GLY A 177 15.64 -5.29 11.64
CA GLY A 177 16.08 -6.31 12.55
C GLY A 177 17.04 -7.29 11.90
N PHE A 178 17.77 -8.01 12.75
CA PHE A 178 18.80 -8.97 12.38
C PHE A 178 18.54 -10.31 13.05
N PHE A 179 19.02 -11.38 12.43
CA PHE A 179 18.88 -12.73 12.96
C PHE A 179 20.18 -13.17 13.62
N PHE A 180 20.09 -13.75 14.81
CA PHE A 180 21.24 -14.29 15.52
C PHE A 180 20.95 -15.72 15.97
N GLU A 181 21.97 -16.58 15.96
CA GLU A 181 21.85 -17.88 16.62
C GLU A 181 21.63 -17.66 18.13
N GLU A 182 20.68 -18.38 18.73
CA GLU A 182 20.26 -18.11 20.11
C GLU A 182 21.43 -18.19 21.11
N ASN A 183 22.29 -19.20 20.97
CA ASN A 183 23.49 -19.36 21.79
C ASN A 183 24.51 -18.22 21.64
N GLN A 184 24.60 -17.61 20.44
CA GLN A 184 25.45 -16.46 20.19
C GLN A 184 24.82 -15.20 20.77
N PHE A 185 23.51 -15.02 20.57
CA PHE A 185 22.78 -13.87 21.09
C PHE A 185 22.86 -13.80 22.62
N GLU A 186 22.75 -14.92 23.33
CA GLU A 186 22.89 -14.97 24.78
C GLU A 186 24.25 -14.45 25.29
N ARG A 187 25.32 -14.56 24.49
CA ARG A 187 26.65 -13.99 24.84
C ARG A 187 26.61 -12.46 24.92
N PHE A 188 25.73 -11.81 24.16
CA PHE A 188 25.57 -10.36 24.19
C PHE A 188 25.02 -9.83 25.51
N LYS A 189 24.50 -10.67 26.42
CA LYS A 189 24.23 -10.26 27.81
C LYS A 189 25.45 -9.60 28.45
N ASN A 190 26.63 -10.15 28.18
CA ASN A 190 27.89 -9.75 28.79
C ASN A 190 28.86 -9.06 27.80
N GLN A 191 28.58 -9.10 26.50
CA GLN A 191 29.44 -8.55 25.44
C GLN A 191 28.75 -7.45 24.65
N GLU A 192 29.52 -6.58 23.98
CA GLU A 192 28.92 -5.60 23.06
C GLU A 192 28.20 -6.28 21.90
N LEU A 193 27.19 -5.58 21.38
CA LEU A 193 26.41 -6.08 20.25
C LEU A 193 27.25 -5.96 18.98
N ASP A 194 27.46 -7.07 18.29
CA ASP A 194 28.11 -7.09 16.98
C ASP A 194 27.15 -7.59 15.89
N LEU A 195 26.71 -6.68 15.02
CA LEU A 195 25.80 -7.01 13.92
C LEU A 195 26.46 -7.92 12.87
N LYS A 196 27.79 -8.02 12.82
CA LYS A 196 28.50 -8.92 11.90
C LYS A 196 28.21 -10.39 12.20
N MET A 197 27.84 -10.69 13.45
CA MET A 197 27.44 -12.03 13.89
C MET A 197 26.04 -12.44 13.41
N ALA A 198 25.33 -11.58 12.66
CA ALA A 198 24.03 -11.94 12.13
C ALA A 198 24.11 -13.16 11.20
N CYS A 199 23.25 -14.14 11.44
CA CYS A 199 23.14 -15.36 10.64
C CYS A 199 21.98 -15.26 9.64
N SER A 200 21.98 -16.11 8.62
CA SER A 200 20.87 -16.14 7.66
C SER A 200 19.63 -16.79 8.30
N LEU A 201 18.44 -16.24 8.03
CA LEU A 201 17.15 -16.84 8.41
C LEU A 201 16.99 -18.30 7.92
N ASN A 202 17.64 -18.62 6.80
CA ASN A 202 17.61 -19.97 6.22
C ASN A 202 18.46 -20.99 7.03
N SER A 203 19.15 -20.60 8.10
CA SER A 203 19.91 -21.55 8.91
C SER A 203 18.99 -22.54 9.62
N ASN A 204 19.42 -23.80 9.78
CA ASN A 204 18.66 -24.83 10.51
C ASN A 204 18.70 -24.67 12.04
N LYS A 205 19.29 -23.58 12.56
CA LYS A 205 19.51 -23.38 13.99
C LYS A 205 18.37 -22.60 14.64
N SER A 206 18.33 -22.62 15.97
CA SER A 206 17.46 -21.76 16.77
C SER A 206 17.91 -20.29 16.63
N ILE A 207 16.99 -19.42 16.23
CA ILE A 207 17.27 -18.01 15.93
C ILE A 207 16.52 -17.08 16.90
N ASN A 208 17.20 -16.02 17.34
CA ASN A 208 16.59 -14.83 17.89
C ASN A 208 16.48 -13.77 16.79
N TYR A 209 15.27 -13.27 16.53
CA TYR A 209 15.06 -12.10 15.70
C TYR A 209 15.14 -10.85 16.56
N PHE A 210 16.10 -9.98 16.28
CA PHE A 210 16.36 -8.78 17.05
C PHE A 210 16.06 -7.53 16.22
N ASN A 211 14.97 -6.81 16.53
CA ASN A 211 14.70 -5.50 15.96
C ASN A 211 15.56 -4.44 16.65
N VAL A 212 16.45 -3.82 15.88
CA VAL A 212 17.49 -2.89 16.36
C VAL A 212 17.04 -1.44 16.23
N SER A 213 16.20 -1.14 15.23
CA SER A 213 15.72 0.22 15.01
C SER A 213 14.35 0.20 14.36
N SER A 214 13.40 0.86 15.01
CA SER A 214 12.09 1.17 14.47
C SER A 214 11.76 2.65 14.67
N HIS A 215 11.07 3.23 13.69
CA HIS A 215 10.54 4.58 13.75
C HIS A 215 9.21 4.65 13.02
N SER A 216 8.25 5.35 13.62
CA SER A 216 6.91 5.51 13.09
C SER A 216 6.39 6.90 13.39
N GLU A 217 6.05 7.66 12.35
CA GLU A 217 5.40 8.97 12.51
C GLU A 217 3.95 8.87 13.01
N THR A 218 3.26 7.75 12.76
CA THR A 218 1.83 7.59 13.09
C THR A 218 1.54 6.26 13.78
N LYS A 219 0.39 6.18 14.46
CA LYS A 219 -0.10 4.91 15.01
C LYS A 219 -0.28 3.83 13.94
N HIS A 220 -0.66 4.22 12.73
CA HIS A 220 -0.86 3.30 11.61
C HIS A 220 0.46 2.71 11.12
N HIS A 221 1.53 3.49 11.14
CA HIS A 221 2.87 3.00 10.83
C HIS A 221 3.35 1.97 11.86
N VAL A 222 3.10 2.21 13.16
CA VAL A 222 3.45 1.23 14.22
C VAL A 222 2.69 -0.07 14.01
N ILE A 223 1.40 0.03 13.74
CA ILE A 223 0.55 -1.13 13.50
C ILE A 223 1.08 -1.95 12.32
N GLU A 224 1.38 -1.31 11.18
CA GLU A 224 1.93 -2.00 10.01
C GLU A 224 3.24 -2.75 10.33
N HIS A 225 4.14 -2.15 11.13
CA HIS A 225 5.36 -2.83 11.57
C HIS A 225 5.06 -4.05 12.43
N ILE A 226 4.13 -3.93 13.38
CA ILE A 226 3.70 -5.07 14.20
C ILE A 226 3.15 -6.18 13.29
N PHE A 227 2.31 -5.86 12.31
CA PHE A 227 1.79 -6.87 11.37
C PHE A 227 2.89 -7.57 10.58
N SER A 228 3.86 -6.80 10.08
CA SER A 228 4.95 -7.39 9.31
C SER A 228 5.83 -8.31 10.17
N GLU A 229 6.09 -7.91 11.41
CA GLU A 229 6.81 -8.74 12.38
C GLU A 229 6.03 -10.01 12.74
N LEU A 230 4.72 -9.90 12.96
CA LEU A 230 3.87 -11.05 13.22
C LEU A 230 3.89 -12.04 12.05
N LYS A 231 3.88 -11.53 10.81
CA LYS A 231 3.98 -12.36 9.61
C LYS A 231 5.32 -13.09 9.56
N LEU A 232 6.43 -12.37 9.77
CA LEU A 232 7.78 -12.97 9.83
C LEU A 232 7.87 -14.07 10.90
N LEU A 233 7.45 -13.76 12.12
CA LEU A 233 7.51 -14.68 13.26
C LEU A 233 6.65 -15.92 13.02
N SER A 234 5.44 -15.73 12.48
CA SER A 234 4.49 -16.82 12.23
C SER A 234 4.96 -17.78 11.13
N GLN A 235 5.64 -17.26 10.09
CA GLN A 235 6.11 -18.04 8.95
C GLN A 235 7.48 -18.70 9.20
N SER A 236 8.22 -18.25 10.21
CA SER A 236 9.59 -18.72 10.47
C SER A 236 9.65 -19.77 11.57
N LYS A 237 9.86 -21.04 11.20
CA LYS A 237 9.99 -22.17 12.16
C LYS A 237 11.21 -22.05 13.09
N ASN A 238 12.31 -21.48 12.56
CA ASN A 238 13.61 -21.40 13.21
C ASN A 238 13.70 -20.27 14.24
N ILE A 239 12.89 -19.21 14.10
CA ILE A 239 12.83 -18.14 15.10
C ILE A 239 12.13 -18.69 16.35
N LYS A 240 12.80 -18.57 17.50
CA LYS A 240 12.29 -18.98 18.82
C LYS A 240 12.06 -17.79 19.75
N LYS A 241 12.88 -16.74 19.64
CA LYS A 241 12.76 -15.53 20.45
C LYS A 241 12.63 -14.29 19.57
N TYR A 242 11.90 -13.30 20.08
CA TYR A 242 11.81 -11.97 19.52
C TYR A 242 12.40 -10.97 20.51
N SER A 243 13.41 -10.21 20.08
CA SER A 243 14.06 -9.17 20.86
C SER A 243 13.88 -7.80 20.22
N VAL A 244 13.79 -6.75 21.04
CA VAL A 244 13.60 -5.37 20.60
C VAL A 244 14.51 -4.43 21.38
N LEU A 245 15.14 -3.50 20.66
CA LEU A 245 15.91 -2.40 21.25
C LEU A 245 14.98 -1.23 21.54
N VAL A 246 14.92 -0.82 22.79
CA VAL A 246 13.95 0.19 23.27
C VAL A 246 14.67 1.33 23.96
N LYS A 247 14.22 2.54 23.62
CA LYS A 247 14.83 3.81 24.01
C LYS A 247 13.91 4.64 24.92
N ASP A 248 12.60 4.42 24.82
CA ASP A 248 11.57 5.15 25.56
C ASP A 248 11.12 4.34 26.80
N PRO A 249 11.19 4.90 28.02
CA PRO A 249 10.66 4.27 29.23
C PRO A 249 9.19 3.83 29.14
N ASN A 250 8.35 4.58 28.44
CA ASN A 250 6.93 4.24 28.23
C ASN A 250 6.79 2.98 27.38
N MET A 251 7.61 2.86 26.33
CA MET A 251 7.67 1.65 25.51
C MET A 251 8.19 0.45 26.31
N ILE A 252 9.15 0.66 27.23
CA ILE A 252 9.61 -0.42 28.14
C ILE A 252 8.47 -0.91 29.03
N LYS A 253 7.69 0.01 29.61
CA LYS A 253 6.53 -0.35 30.45
C LYS A 253 5.50 -1.15 29.65
N PHE A 254 5.14 -0.66 28.47
CA PHE A 254 4.21 -1.31 27.56
C PHE A 254 4.66 -2.72 27.15
N LEU A 255 5.91 -2.88 26.70
CA LEU A 255 6.41 -4.20 26.29
C LEU A 255 6.50 -5.18 27.45
N LYS A 256 6.81 -4.72 28.67
CA LYS A 256 6.72 -5.56 29.87
C LYS A 256 5.30 -6.04 30.15
N GLU A 257 4.29 -5.19 29.95
CA GLU A 257 2.88 -5.57 30.06
C GLU A 257 2.46 -6.56 28.94
N LEU A 258 3.14 -6.55 27.80
CA LEU A 258 3.01 -7.59 26.76
C LEU A 258 3.77 -8.89 27.07
N GLY A 259 4.53 -8.95 28.18
CA GLY A 259 5.27 -10.13 28.61
C GLY A 259 6.73 -10.16 28.17
N PHE A 260 7.29 -9.05 27.68
CA PHE A 260 8.73 -8.96 27.42
C PHE A 260 9.53 -8.85 28.73
N GLU A 261 10.68 -9.49 28.75
CA GLU A 261 11.64 -9.45 29.84
C GLU A 261 12.87 -8.63 29.47
N VAL A 262 13.51 -8.02 30.47
CA VAL A 262 14.76 -7.29 30.25
C VAL A 262 15.88 -8.27 29.96
N PHE A 263 16.40 -8.21 28.73
CA PHE A 263 17.56 -8.99 28.32
C PHE A 263 18.86 -8.32 28.74
N LYS A 264 19.00 -7.02 28.45
CA LYS A 264 20.22 -6.25 28.72
C LYS A 264 19.96 -4.74 28.75
N PHE A 265 20.66 -4.03 29.62
CA PHE A 265 20.82 -2.57 29.51
C PHE A 265 22.12 -2.23 28.77
N SER A 266 22.11 -1.10 28.05
CA SER A 266 23.34 -0.45 27.56
C SER A 266 24.35 -0.18 28.69
N THR A 267 25.56 0.23 28.35
CA THR A 267 26.52 0.70 29.34
C THR A 267 25.97 1.94 30.07
N PRO A 268 26.20 2.09 31.39
CA PRO A 268 25.75 3.26 32.12
C PRO A 268 26.28 4.56 31.51
N SER A 269 25.38 5.48 31.18
CA SER A 269 25.73 6.81 30.67
C SER A 269 26.06 7.76 31.82
N ILE A 270 27.13 8.53 31.64
CA ILE A 270 27.52 9.64 32.54
C ILE A 270 26.59 10.85 32.34
N LYS A 271 26.00 11.00 31.15
CA LYS A 271 25.02 12.06 30.83
C LYS A 271 23.61 11.61 31.21
N SER A 272 22.74 12.57 31.55
CA SER A 272 21.32 12.31 31.79
C SER A 272 20.70 11.64 30.56
N SER A 273 20.19 10.43 30.77
CA SER A 273 19.43 9.66 29.77
C SER A 273 18.04 9.36 30.28
N ASN A 274 17.13 9.04 29.36
CA ASN A 274 15.71 8.87 29.66
C ASN A 274 15.41 7.61 30.47
N ILE A 275 16.25 6.57 30.40
CA ILE A 275 16.04 5.31 31.12
C ILE A 275 16.86 5.34 32.41
N LYS A 276 16.17 5.36 33.56
CA LYS A 276 16.77 5.24 34.90
C LYS A 276 16.44 3.89 35.51
N PHE A 277 17.46 3.15 35.93
CA PHE A 277 17.30 1.88 36.66
C PHE A 277 18.37 1.76 37.74
N LYS A 278 17.97 1.43 38.98
CA LYS A 278 18.88 1.31 40.15
C LYS A 278 19.88 2.47 40.27
N ASN A 279 19.39 3.72 40.19
CA ASN A 279 20.18 4.96 40.23
C ASN A 279 21.25 5.15 39.14
N LYS A 280 21.23 4.34 38.08
CA LYS A 280 22.06 4.52 36.89
C LYS A 280 21.20 4.91 35.68
N HIS A 281 21.82 5.64 34.76
CA HIS A 281 21.23 6.12 33.52
C HIS A 281 21.70 5.25 32.36
N TYR A 282 20.77 4.85 31.50
CA TYR A 282 21.02 3.98 30.35
C TYR A 282 20.49 4.60 29.06
N SER A 283 21.19 4.44 27.94
CA SER A 283 20.79 4.99 26.64
C SER A 283 19.69 4.15 25.97
N TYR A 284 19.75 2.83 26.13
CA TYR A 284 18.74 1.89 25.65
C TYR A 284 18.69 0.62 26.52
N CYS A 285 17.62 -0.16 26.33
CA CYS A 285 17.41 -1.48 26.89
C CYS A 285 17.02 -2.45 25.77
N ILE A 286 17.51 -3.69 25.82
CA ILE A 286 17.03 -4.78 24.98
C ILE A 286 16.03 -5.59 25.79
N LEU A 287 14.85 -5.77 25.23
CA LEU A 287 13.77 -6.59 25.77
C LEU A 287 13.60 -7.83 24.90
N THR A 288 13.28 -8.98 25.49
CA THR A 288 13.07 -10.25 24.76
C THR A 288 11.80 -10.95 25.20
N ILE A 289 11.19 -11.71 24.30
CA ILE A 289 10.05 -12.58 24.57
C ILE A 289 10.18 -13.88 23.78
N ASP A 290 9.63 -14.97 24.31
CA ASP A 290 9.42 -16.19 23.54
C ASP A 290 8.41 -15.95 22.41
N LYS A 291 8.68 -16.51 21.23
CA LYS A 291 7.85 -16.29 20.04
C LYS A 291 6.40 -16.72 20.27
N ILE A 292 6.17 -17.88 20.87
CA ILE A 292 4.80 -18.40 21.06
C ILE A 292 4.08 -17.59 22.14
N ASN A 293 4.79 -17.16 23.19
CA ASN A 293 4.23 -16.22 24.18
C ASN A 293 3.78 -14.91 23.52
N TYR A 294 4.58 -14.36 22.61
CA TYR A 294 4.21 -13.14 21.87
C TYR A 294 3.00 -13.37 20.96
N LEU A 295 3.02 -14.43 20.15
CA LEU A 295 1.94 -14.75 19.20
C LEU A 295 0.61 -15.13 19.88
N THR A 296 0.66 -15.62 21.13
CA THR A 296 -0.53 -15.93 21.93
C THR A 296 -0.97 -14.82 22.87
N ASN A 297 -0.25 -13.70 22.91
CA ASN A 297 -0.65 -12.57 23.73
C ASN A 297 -2.00 -12.05 23.22
N ARG A 298 -2.99 -11.96 24.12
CA ARG A 298 -4.36 -11.53 23.78
C ARG A 298 -4.41 -10.18 23.05
N ASN A 299 -3.53 -9.25 23.42
CA ASN A 299 -3.49 -7.92 22.82
C ASN A 299 -2.90 -8.00 21.40
N VAL A 300 -1.86 -8.80 21.20
CA VAL A 300 -1.27 -9.04 19.88
C VAL A 300 -2.25 -9.75 18.95
N MET A 301 -2.94 -10.78 19.44
CA MET A 301 -3.95 -11.51 18.66
C MET A 301 -5.13 -10.62 18.22
N SER A 302 -5.50 -9.61 19.01
CA SER A 302 -6.57 -8.68 18.64
C SER A 302 -6.28 -7.92 17.33
N LEU A 303 -5.01 -7.54 17.13
CA LEU A 303 -4.59 -6.82 15.93
C LEU A 303 -4.83 -7.67 14.68
N LEU A 304 -4.48 -8.96 14.74
CA LEU A 304 -4.59 -9.88 13.60
C LEU A 304 -6.03 -10.11 13.11
N LYS A 305 -7.03 -9.85 13.94
CA LYS A 305 -8.44 -10.03 13.58
C LYS A 305 -9.05 -8.88 12.81
N ASP A 306 -8.70 -7.66 13.19
CA ASP A 306 -9.41 -6.49 12.67
C ASP A 306 -8.99 -6.14 11.25
N GLU A 307 -7.98 -6.84 10.69
CA GLU A 307 -7.32 -6.41 9.45
C GLU A 307 -7.15 -4.89 9.53
N TYR A 308 -6.11 -4.40 10.22
CA TYR A 308 -5.52 -3.12 9.80
C TYR A 308 -4.85 -3.34 8.44
N SER A 309 -5.68 -3.75 7.50
CA SER A 309 -5.48 -3.66 6.10
C SER A 309 -5.23 -2.17 5.84
N THR A 310 -4.02 -1.87 5.37
CA THR A 310 -3.70 -0.58 4.74
C THR A 310 -4.70 -0.23 3.64
N ILE A 311 -5.40 -1.24 3.10
CA ILE A 311 -6.62 -1.08 2.30
C ILE A 311 -7.80 -0.85 3.25
N ILE A 312 -8.19 0.43 3.43
CA ILE A 312 -9.32 0.78 4.27
C ILE A 312 -10.62 0.41 3.55
N LYS A 313 -11.38 -0.52 4.13
CA LYS A 313 -12.67 -0.95 3.57
C LYS A 313 -13.72 0.16 3.75
N PHE A 314 -14.65 0.25 2.81
CA PHE A 314 -15.77 1.21 2.83
C PHE A 314 -16.46 1.38 4.20
N PRO A 315 -16.82 0.30 4.95
CA PRO A 315 -17.47 0.43 6.26
C PRO A 315 -16.67 1.25 7.28
N HIS A 316 -15.35 1.11 7.25
CA HIS A 316 -14.45 1.80 8.17
C HIS A 316 -14.34 3.28 7.83
N LEU A 317 -14.15 3.62 6.54
CA LEU A 317 -14.11 5.01 6.07
C LEU A 317 -15.41 5.74 6.36
N LEU A 318 -16.54 5.06 6.17
CA LEU A 318 -17.85 5.62 6.45
C LEU A 318 -17.99 5.97 7.95
N ARG A 319 -17.60 5.04 8.83
CA ARG A 319 -17.64 5.24 10.28
C ARG A 319 -16.68 6.36 10.73
N GLU A 320 -15.47 6.40 10.17
CA GLU A 320 -14.51 7.45 10.47
C GLU A 320 -15.00 8.83 10.03
N SER A 321 -15.58 8.93 8.84
CA SER A 321 -16.16 10.18 8.34
C SER A 321 -17.28 10.67 9.25
N ARG A 322 -18.18 9.76 9.64
CA ARG A 322 -19.24 10.08 10.60
C ARG A 322 -18.69 10.59 11.93
N ASN A 323 -17.70 9.88 12.49
CA ASN A 323 -17.08 10.25 13.76
C ASN A 323 -16.33 11.59 13.65
N LYS A 324 -15.66 11.86 12.53
CA LYS A 324 -14.97 13.14 12.26
C LYS A 324 -15.95 14.32 12.20
N LEU A 325 -17.16 14.08 11.69
CA LEU A 325 -18.24 15.07 11.68
C LEU A 325 -18.97 15.16 13.03
N ASN A 326 -18.62 14.32 14.02
CA ASN A 326 -19.30 14.24 15.32
C ASN A 326 -20.81 13.94 15.24
N LEU A 327 -21.21 13.12 14.26
CA LEU A 327 -22.62 12.81 14.02
C LEU A 327 -23.03 11.45 14.56
N THR A 328 -24.27 11.36 15.06
CA THR A 328 -24.92 10.07 15.33
C THR A 328 -25.27 9.38 14.01
N GLN A 329 -25.56 8.07 14.02
CA GLN A 329 -25.99 7.37 12.79
C GLN A 329 -27.28 7.96 12.20
N LYS A 330 -28.16 8.52 13.03
CA LYS A 330 -29.39 9.20 12.59
C LYS A 330 -29.08 10.53 11.92
N ASP A 331 -28.26 11.37 12.54
CA ASP A 331 -27.92 12.69 12.00
C ASP A 331 -27.05 12.55 10.75
N PHE A 332 -26.19 11.53 10.71
CA PHE A 332 -25.38 11.22 9.54
C PHE A 332 -26.21 10.74 8.35
N ALA A 333 -27.26 9.95 8.60
CA ALA A 333 -28.20 9.57 7.54
C ALA A 333 -28.90 10.80 6.95
N SER A 334 -29.37 11.73 7.80
CA SER A 334 -29.94 13.01 7.35
C SER A 334 -28.92 13.86 6.58
N TYR A 335 -27.67 13.93 7.05
CA TYR A 335 -26.59 14.63 6.35
C TYR A 335 -26.34 14.04 4.97
N ILE A 336 -26.22 12.71 4.86
CA ILE A 336 -26.01 12.00 3.59
C ILE A 336 -27.15 12.24 2.60
N ASN A 337 -28.41 12.27 3.07
CA ASN A 337 -29.57 12.56 2.23
C ASN A 337 -29.50 13.95 1.56
N HIS A 338 -28.71 14.88 2.09
CA HIS A 338 -28.51 16.22 1.54
C HIS A 338 -27.27 16.36 0.64
N LEU A 339 -26.40 15.34 0.59
CA LEU A 339 -25.16 15.41 -0.21
C LEU A 339 -25.40 15.23 -1.71
N ASP A 340 -26.30 14.30 -2.07
CA ASP A 340 -26.63 13.98 -3.46
C ASP A 340 -28.00 13.29 -3.53
N ASP A 341 -28.73 13.55 -4.61
CA ASP A 341 -30.09 13.04 -4.82
C ASP A 341 -30.16 11.50 -4.84
N GLY A 342 -29.08 10.82 -5.26
CA GLY A 342 -28.95 9.37 -5.24
C GLY A 342 -28.91 8.75 -3.84
N PHE A 343 -28.82 9.56 -2.78
CA PHE A 343 -28.89 9.08 -1.40
C PHE A 343 -30.21 9.34 -0.71
N ARG A 344 -31.18 10.04 -1.33
CA ARG A 344 -32.51 10.25 -0.75
C ARG A 344 -33.07 8.91 -0.26
N SER A 345 -33.47 8.84 1.01
CA SER A 345 -33.96 7.65 1.76
C SER A 345 -32.92 6.80 2.51
N VAL A 346 -31.66 7.21 2.61
CA VAL A 346 -30.74 6.58 3.56
C VAL A 346 -31.21 6.87 4.98
N ASP A 347 -31.42 5.81 5.77
CA ASP A 347 -31.83 5.89 7.17
C ASP A 347 -30.74 5.38 8.13
N ALA A 348 -30.93 5.59 9.42
CA ALA A 348 -29.98 5.17 10.45
C ALA A 348 -29.72 3.66 10.44
N VAL A 349 -30.73 2.86 10.07
CA VAL A 349 -30.61 1.39 9.98
C VAL A 349 -29.68 0.99 8.84
N THR A 350 -29.79 1.68 7.70
CA THR A 350 -28.94 1.48 6.52
C THR A 350 -27.50 1.86 6.84
N ILE A 351 -27.26 3.01 7.49
CA ILE A 351 -25.92 3.39 7.98
C ILE A 351 -25.36 2.33 8.92
N ASN A 352 -26.17 1.86 9.88
CA ASN A 352 -25.73 0.81 10.80
C ASN A 352 -25.36 -0.49 10.08
N ARG A 353 -26.14 -0.89 9.07
CA ARG A 353 -25.86 -2.09 8.27
C ARG A 353 -24.59 -1.94 7.44
N TRP A 354 -24.35 -0.76 6.86
CA TRP A 354 -23.14 -0.45 6.10
C TRP A 354 -21.90 -0.42 6.99
N GLU A 355 -21.93 0.31 8.11
CA GLU A 355 -20.79 0.41 9.05
C GLU A 355 -20.43 -0.93 9.70
N ASN A 356 -21.37 -1.86 9.82
CA ASN A 356 -21.16 -3.19 10.41
C ASN A 356 -21.00 -4.29 9.37
N SER A 357 -20.83 -3.94 8.08
CA SER A 357 -20.67 -4.92 6.98
C SER A 357 -21.82 -5.93 6.87
N LYS A 358 -23.03 -5.60 7.34
CA LYS A 358 -24.21 -6.47 7.23
C LYS A 358 -24.82 -6.45 5.83
N VAL A 359 -24.73 -5.30 5.15
CA VAL A 359 -25.18 -5.09 3.77
C VAL A 359 -24.15 -4.22 3.07
N LYS A 360 -23.80 -4.55 1.83
CA LYS A 360 -22.86 -3.79 1.00
C LYS A 360 -23.63 -2.98 -0.04
N PRO A 361 -23.46 -1.64 -0.13
CA PRO A 361 -23.97 -0.89 -1.27
C PRO A 361 -23.22 -1.26 -2.55
N SER A 362 -23.75 -0.93 -3.73
CA SER A 362 -23.01 -1.12 -4.99
C SER A 362 -21.70 -0.32 -4.97
N ASN A 363 -20.69 -0.77 -5.73
CA ASN A 363 -19.39 -0.06 -5.83
C ASN A 363 -19.60 1.41 -6.25
N TYR A 364 -20.50 1.66 -7.19
CA TYR A 364 -20.90 3.01 -7.61
C TYR A 364 -21.41 3.83 -6.41
N ARG A 365 -22.41 3.31 -5.68
CA ARG A 365 -23.03 4.04 -4.56
C ARG A 365 -22.04 4.25 -3.41
N ALA A 366 -21.15 3.29 -3.15
CA ALA A 366 -20.08 3.40 -2.17
C ALA A 366 -19.09 4.51 -2.53
N LEU A 367 -18.54 4.50 -3.75
CA LEU A 367 -17.57 5.49 -4.20
C LEU A 367 -18.18 6.88 -4.31
N LYS A 368 -19.43 6.99 -4.80
CA LYS A 368 -20.15 8.27 -4.85
C LYS A 368 -20.24 8.90 -3.46
N LEU A 369 -20.57 8.09 -2.45
CA LEU A 369 -20.71 8.58 -1.08
C LEU A 369 -19.36 9.06 -0.52
N LEU A 370 -18.30 8.28 -0.72
CA LEU A 370 -16.96 8.65 -0.27
C LEU A 370 -16.44 9.90 -1.00
N ASP A 371 -16.77 10.08 -2.28
CA ASP A 371 -16.41 11.28 -3.06
C ASP A 371 -17.13 12.53 -2.51
N CYS A 372 -18.42 12.43 -2.21
CA CYS A 372 -19.20 13.50 -1.57
C CYS A 372 -18.65 13.86 -0.18
N LEU A 373 -18.08 12.89 0.54
CA LEU A 373 -17.42 13.10 1.83
C LEU A 373 -15.98 13.64 1.71
N GLY A 374 -15.48 13.83 0.48
CA GLY A 374 -14.17 14.42 0.23
C GLY A 374 -12.99 13.47 0.46
N LEU A 375 -13.19 12.16 0.35
CA LEU A 375 -12.17 11.16 0.63
C LEU A 375 -11.38 10.70 -0.62
N ASP A 376 -10.14 10.25 -0.40
CA ASP A 376 -9.36 9.53 -1.42
C ASP A 376 -10.00 8.16 -1.69
N LEU A 377 -10.46 7.97 -2.93
CA LEU A 377 -11.12 6.74 -3.36
C LEU A 377 -10.13 5.61 -3.67
N TYR A 378 -8.85 5.92 -3.94
CA TYR A 378 -7.90 4.95 -4.49
C TYR A 378 -7.63 3.78 -3.55
N THR A 379 -7.52 4.05 -2.25
CA THR A 379 -7.35 3.01 -1.23
C THR A 379 -8.57 2.10 -1.11
N THR A 380 -9.77 2.64 -1.33
CA THR A 380 -11.02 1.87 -1.29
C THR A 380 -11.18 0.98 -2.52
N LEU A 381 -10.74 1.44 -3.70
CA LEU A 381 -10.85 0.67 -4.95
C LEU A 381 -10.19 -0.70 -4.85
N LYS A 382 -9.03 -0.78 -4.17
CA LYS A 382 -8.31 -2.03 -3.91
C LYS A 382 -9.05 -2.99 -2.97
N SER A 383 -10.04 -2.50 -2.24
CA SER A 383 -10.87 -3.28 -1.31
C SER A 383 -12.06 -3.96 -1.99
N PHE A 384 -12.39 -3.56 -3.21
CA PHE A 384 -13.52 -4.13 -3.92
C PHE A 384 -13.12 -5.44 -4.60
N ASP A 385 -13.91 -6.46 -4.31
CA ASP A 385 -13.76 -7.78 -4.92
C ASP A 385 -13.84 -7.62 -6.45
N SER A 386 -12.82 -8.10 -7.15
CA SER A 386 -12.93 -8.31 -8.60
C SER A 386 -13.73 -9.61 -8.79
N GLU A 387 -14.98 -9.51 -9.23
CA GLU A 387 -15.73 -10.70 -9.60
C GLU A 387 -14.90 -11.54 -10.61
N ASP A 388 -14.83 -12.86 -10.38
CA ASP A 388 -14.27 -13.82 -11.34
C ASP A 388 -15.19 -13.89 -12.54
N SER A 389 -14.98 -13.01 -13.51
CA SER A 389 -15.60 -13.09 -14.83
C SER A 389 -14.52 -13.11 -15.92
N GLU A 390 -14.76 -13.89 -16.96
CA GLU A 390 -13.93 -13.98 -18.17
C GLU A 390 -13.85 -12.62 -18.91
N ASP A 391 -14.72 -11.66 -18.58
CA ASP A 391 -14.77 -10.29 -19.11
C ASP A 391 -13.57 -9.39 -18.73
N ARG A 392 -12.60 -9.89 -17.97
CA ARG A 392 -11.42 -9.15 -17.47
C ARG A 392 -10.50 -8.56 -18.55
N ALA A 393 -10.78 -8.81 -19.83
CA ALA A 393 -9.92 -8.47 -20.94
C ALA A 393 -10.11 -7.05 -21.49
N LEU A 394 -11.23 -6.34 -21.28
CA LEU A 394 -11.51 -5.10 -22.05
C LEU A 394 -10.43 -4.00 -21.96
N LEU A 395 -9.88 -3.73 -20.77
CA LEU A 395 -8.76 -2.78 -20.64
C LEU A 395 -7.44 -3.36 -21.16
N GLU A 396 -7.26 -4.67 -21.11
CA GLU A 396 -6.08 -5.33 -21.69
C GLU A 396 -6.13 -5.38 -23.22
N ASP A 397 -7.31 -5.60 -23.79
CA ASP A 397 -7.61 -5.53 -25.21
C ASP A 397 -7.49 -4.08 -25.70
N PHE A 398 -7.96 -3.11 -24.90
CA PHE A 398 -7.75 -1.70 -25.20
C PHE A 398 -6.26 -1.36 -25.20
N LEU A 399 -5.50 -1.86 -24.23
CA LEU A 399 -4.04 -1.73 -24.24
C LEU A 399 -3.50 -2.41 -25.50
N HIS A 400 -3.89 -3.64 -25.83
CA HIS A 400 -3.41 -4.35 -27.01
C HIS A 400 -3.66 -3.55 -28.30
N GLU A 401 -4.89 -3.09 -28.52
CA GLU A 401 -5.29 -2.25 -29.66
C GLU A 401 -4.53 -0.92 -29.68
N ARG A 402 -4.28 -0.30 -28.53
CA ARG A 402 -3.52 0.95 -28.43
C ARG A 402 -2.01 0.75 -28.63
N PHE A 403 -1.43 -0.39 -28.22
CA PHE A 403 0.00 -0.71 -28.37
C PHE A 403 0.34 -1.33 -29.70
N PHE A 404 -0.30 -2.43 -30.09
CA PHE A 404 0.11 -3.21 -31.24
C PHE A 404 -0.26 -2.55 -32.57
N SER A 405 -1.41 -1.86 -32.66
CA SER A 405 -1.75 -1.10 -33.88
C SER A 405 -0.83 0.12 -34.09
N PHE A 406 -0.24 0.65 -33.02
CA PHE A 406 0.67 1.80 -33.06
C PHE A 406 2.14 1.38 -33.19
N GLN A 407 2.60 0.35 -32.47
CA GLN A 407 3.91 -0.25 -32.64
C GLN A 407 4.08 -0.81 -34.05
N SER A 408 3.08 -1.48 -34.64
CA SER A 408 3.14 -1.94 -36.03
C SER A 408 3.32 -0.80 -37.05
N ARG A 409 2.92 0.43 -36.71
CA ARG A 409 3.10 1.64 -37.55
C ARG A 409 4.44 2.33 -37.31
N ILE A 410 5.03 2.18 -36.13
CA ILE A 410 6.34 2.75 -35.79
C ILE A 410 7.47 1.78 -36.17
N SER A 411 7.30 0.46 -35.94
CA SER A 411 8.29 -0.59 -36.26
C SER A 411 8.49 -0.81 -37.75
N SER A 412 7.51 -0.45 -38.59
CA SER A 412 7.68 -0.39 -40.04
C SER A 412 8.57 0.78 -40.50
N ILE A 413 8.87 1.73 -39.60
CA ILE A 413 9.64 2.95 -39.86
C ILE A 413 11.00 2.90 -39.14
N THR A 414 11.05 2.35 -37.92
CA THR A 414 12.28 2.20 -37.13
C THR A 414 12.67 0.73 -37.06
N ASN A 415 13.75 0.34 -37.77
CA ASN A 415 14.38 -0.98 -37.71
C ASN A 415 14.99 -1.26 -36.32
N GLY A 416 14.16 -1.44 -35.29
CA GLY A 416 14.59 -1.67 -33.92
C GLY A 416 13.94 -2.89 -33.32
N ASP A 417 14.76 -3.87 -32.93
CA ASP A 417 14.31 -5.08 -32.25
C ASP A 417 13.69 -4.77 -30.88
N ILE A 418 12.64 -5.51 -30.56
CA ILE A 418 11.81 -5.33 -29.36
C ILE A 418 12.49 -6.00 -28.17
N ASP A 419 13.22 -5.21 -27.38
CA ASP A 419 13.95 -5.72 -26.21
C ASP A 419 13.01 -5.94 -25.00
N LYS A 420 13.01 -7.17 -24.46
CA LYS A 420 12.15 -7.55 -23.32
C LYS A 420 12.85 -7.20 -22.01
N GLY A 421 12.31 -6.21 -21.30
CA GLY A 421 12.66 -5.89 -19.91
C GLY A 421 13.66 -4.75 -19.77
N ASN A 422 13.16 -3.52 -19.60
CA ASN A 422 13.97 -2.44 -19.05
C ASN A 422 13.22 -1.76 -17.90
N LYS A 423 13.95 -1.54 -16.80
CA LYS A 423 13.51 -0.68 -15.69
C LYS A 423 13.32 0.75 -16.20
N PHE A 424 12.29 1.44 -15.75
CA PHE A 424 12.02 2.83 -16.08
C PHE A 424 11.66 3.63 -14.82
N GLN A 425 11.99 4.92 -14.82
CA GLN A 425 11.64 5.87 -13.78
C GLN A 425 10.51 6.77 -14.25
N ILE A 426 9.50 7.00 -13.42
CA ILE A 426 8.42 7.96 -13.69
C ILE A 426 8.85 9.32 -13.13
N MET A 427 8.79 10.36 -13.97
CA MET A 427 9.17 11.73 -13.64
C MET A 427 8.06 12.71 -14.02
N PRO A 428 8.03 13.93 -13.44
CA PRO A 428 7.19 15.02 -13.95
C PRO A 428 7.41 15.24 -15.45
N LEU A 429 6.38 15.66 -16.18
CA LEU A 429 6.49 15.87 -17.64
C LEU A 429 7.61 16.84 -17.99
N MET A 430 7.69 17.94 -17.24
CA MET A 430 8.67 19.00 -17.40
C MET A 430 9.52 19.07 -16.14
N THR A 431 10.84 18.98 -16.28
CA THR A 431 11.78 19.21 -15.17
C THR A 431 12.32 20.64 -15.12
N ASP A 432 12.24 21.36 -16.24
CA ASP A 432 12.64 22.75 -16.39
C ASP A 432 11.88 23.42 -17.55
N GLN A 433 11.99 24.74 -17.70
CA GLN A 433 11.34 25.51 -18.77
C GLN A 433 11.87 25.19 -20.17
N ASN A 434 13.04 24.56 -20.29
CA ASN A 434 13.77 24.30 -21.52
C ASN A 434 13.84 22.80 -21.86
N ASP A 435 12.88 22.00 -21.36
CA ASP A 435 12.77 20.56 -21.61
C ASP A 435 12.30 20.31 -23.06
N LYS A 436 13.12 20.78 -24.01
CA LYS A 436 12.83 20.83 -25.43
C LYS A 436 12.69 19.44 -26.00
N THR A 437 13.41 18.47 -25.44
CA THR A 437 13.35 17.05 -25.82
C THR A 437 11.95 16.46 -25.65
N ILE A 438 11.25 16.75 -24.54
CA ILE A 438 9.88 16.27 -24.33
C ILE A 438 8.88 17.04 -25.21
N ILE A 439 9.04 18.35 -25.37
CA ILE A 439 8.18 19.16 -26.25
C ILE A 439 8.30 18.68 -27.70
N ASP A 440 9.52 18.52 -28.21
CA ASP A 440 9.79 18.04 -29.56
C ASP A 440 9.24 16.62 -29.76
N ARG A 441 9.34 15.75 -28.75
CA ARG A 441 8.74 14.42 -28.79
C ARG A 441 7.22 14.45 -28.84
N ILE A 442 6.57 15.30 -28.04
CA ILE A 442 5.11 15.48 -28.08
C ILE A 442 4.67 15.97 -29.48
N LYS A 443 5.38 16.95 -30.04
CA LYS A 443 5.14 17.48 -31.39
C LYS A 443 5.31 16.42 -32.46
N LEU A 444 6.41 15.67 -32.41
CA LEU A 444 6.72 14.59 -33.33
C LEU A 444 5.61 13.52 -33.33
N ILE A 445 5.17 13.10 -32.14
CA ILE A 445 4.07 12.13 -32.00
C ILE A 445 2.74 12.71 -32.50
N SER A 446 2.51 14.00 -32.30
CA SER A 446 1.32 14.69 -32.84
C SER A 446 1.31 14.70 -34.37
N GLN A 447 2.46 14.98 -35.00
CA GLN A 447 2.65 14.91 -36.46
C GLN A 447 2.37 13.50 -37.00
N TYR A 448 2.94 12.46 -36.38
CA TYR A 448 2.69 11.06 -36.80
C TYR A 448 1.25 10.60 -36.57
N THR A 449 0.51 11.26 -35.70
CA THR A 449 -0.87 10.90 -35.38
C THR A 449 -1.90 11.86 -35.97
N ASN A 450 -1.49 12.76 -36.87
CA ASN A 450 -2.31 13.78 -37.53
C ASN A 450 -3.22 14.57 -36.55
N VAL A 451 -2.73 14.80 -35.33
CA VAL A 451 -3.35 15.75 -34.40
C VAL A 451 -2.55 17.02 -34.49
N ASP A 452 -3.24 18.15 -34.67
CA ASP A 452 -2.58 19.44 -34.72
C ASP A 452 -2.02 19.81 -33.32
N PRO A 453 -0.69 19.83 -33.13
CA PRO A 453 -0.10 20.26 -31.87
C PRO A 453 -0.05 21.78 -31.75
N SER A 454 -0.54 22.56 -32.74
CA SER A 454 -0.42 24.02 -32.78
C SER A 454 -0.89 24.68 -31.49
N ALA A 455 -1.89 24.11 -30.81
CA ALA A 455 -2.36 24.60 -29.52
C ALA A 455 -1.27 24.57 -28.42
N LEU A 456 -0.32 23.63 -28.48
CA LEU A 456 0.85 23.57 -27.57
C LEU A 456 1.88 24.65 -27.87
N ASP A 457 2.00 25.11 -29.12
CA ASP A 457 2.88 26.24 -29.47
C ASP A 457 2.38 27.58 -28.93
N THR A 458 1.10 27.63 -28.56
CA THR A 458 0.46 28.85 -28.06
C THR A 458 0.49 28.99 -26.54
N ILE A 459 1.10 28.04 -25.83
CA ILE A 459 1.13 28.01 -24.36
C ILE A 459 2.55 27.71 -23.83
N ASP A 460 2.85 28.21 -22.64
CA ASP A 460 4.01 27.76 -21.86
C ASP A 460 3.60 26.51 -21.06
N LEU A 461 4.01 25.33 -21.54
CA LEU A 461 3.64 24.06 -20.92
C LEU A 461 4.24 23.89 -19.52
N PHE A 462 5.44 24.42 -19.27
CA PHE A 462 6.05 24.39 -17.94
C PHE A 462 5.22 25.22 -16.96
N LEU A 463 4.83 26.43 -17.37
CA LEU A 463 3.96 27.28 -16.57
C LEU A 463 2.62 26.59 -16.30
N TYR A 464 1.99 25.98 -17.31
CA TYR A 464 0.73 25.26 -17.14
C TYR A 464 0.85 24.06 -16.18
N CYS A 465 1.96 23.33 -16.20
CA CYS A 465 2.22 22.27 -15.22
C CYS A 465 2.42 22.85 -13.81
N SER A 466 3.19 23.94 -13.68
CA SER A 466 3.46 24.59 -12.38
C SER A 466 2.20 25.20 -11.73
N GLU A 467 1.30 25.76 -12.55
CA GLU A 467 0.00 26.29 -12.14
C GLU A 467 -1.09 25.22 -11.99
N LYS A 468 -0.73 23.94 -12.16
CA LYS A 468 -1.65 22.79 -12.15
C LYS A 468 -2.81 22.90 -13.14
N LYS A 469 -2.63 23.60 -14.26
CA LYS A 469 -3.55 23.64 -15.41
C LYS A 469 -3.37 22.43 -16.32
N ALA A 470 -2.16 21.87 -16.33
CA ALA A 470 -1.81 20.64 -17.00
C ALA A 470 -1.29 19.61 -15.99
N HIS A 471 -1.59 18.34 -16.23
CA HIS A 471 -1.00 17.22 -15.53
C HIS A 471 -0.29 16.33 -16.54
N GLY A 472 0.97 16.00 -16.27
CA GLY A 472 1.69 15.10 -17.13
C GLY A 472 2.89 14.46 -16.46
N ARG A 473 3.40 13.45 -17.13
CA ARG A 473 4.55 12.64 -16.70
C ARG A 473 5.32 12.14 -17.90
N LYS A 474 6.63 11.96 -17.72
CA LYS A 474 7.51 11.23 -18.65
C LYS A 474 8.08 10.02 -17.94
N MET A 475 8.39 8.97 -18.70
CA MET A 475 9.12 7.81 -18.19
C MET A 475 10.45 7.73 -18.89
N VAL A 476 11.50 7.50 -18.12
CA VAL A 476 12.88 7.51 -18.60
C VAL A 476 13.49 6.13 -18.35
N ASN A 477 14.18 5.56 -19.35
CA ASN A 477 14.88 4.29 -19.21
C ASN A 477 16.22 4.46 -18.46
N VAL A 478 16.94 3.36 -18.25
CA VAL A 478 18.26 3.37 -17.59
C VAL A 478 19.32 4.22 -18.30
N ASN A 479 19.16 4.49 -19.59
CA ASN A 479 20.07 5.29 -20.40
C ASN A 479 19.74 6.80 -20.36
N GLY A 480 18.65 7.19 -19.70
CA GLY A 480 18.18 8.58 -19.72
C GLY A 480 17.25 8.91 -20.89
N ASP A 481 16.89 7.94 -21.74
CA ASP A 481 15.97 8.18 -22.85
C ASP A 481 14.53 8.22 -22.35
N ILE A 482 13.76 9.20 -22.82
CA ILE A 482 12.31 9.19 -22.65
C ILE A 482 11.78 7.96 -23.40
N VAL A 483 10.93 7.16 -22.78
CA VAL A 483 10.34 5.96 -23.40
C VAL A 483 8.81 5.97 -23.36
N SER A 484 8.23 6.91 -22.61
CA SER A 484 6.79 7.11 -22.51
C SER A 484 6.46 8.50 -21.97
N HIS A 485 5.28 9.01 -22.31
CA HIS A 485 4.74 10.23 -21.71
C HIS A 485 3.21 10.20 -21.65
N SER A 486 2.63 11.02 -20.78
CA SER A 486 1.20 11.35 -20.76
C SER A 486 1.04 12.82 -20.41
N LEU A 487 0.11 13.51 -21.08
CA LEU A 487 -0.24 14.90 -20.87
C LEU A 487 -1.76 15.08 -20.99
N GLY A 488 -2.33 15.68 -19.96
CA GLY A 488 -3.73 16.12 -19.93
C GLY A 488 -3.89 17.50 -19.32
N PHE A 489 -5.08 18.05 -19.49
CA PHE A 489 -5.47 19.39 -19.05
C PHE A 489 -6.78 19.35 -18.28
N PHE A 490 -6.99 20.32 -17.39
CA PHE A 490 -8.22 20.45 -16.62
C PHE A 490 -9.08 21.58 -17.17
N PHE A 491 -10.37 21.32 -17.35
CA PHE A 491 -11.35 22.32 -17.77
C PHE A 491 -12.47 22.39 -16.76
N ASN A 492 -13.05 23.57 -16.56
CA ASN A 492 -14.32 23.70 -15.85
C ASN A 492 -15.36 22.85 -16.60
N GLU A 493 -16.08 21.98 -15.88
CA GLU A 493 -17.05 21.05 -16.45
C GLU A 493 -18.16 21.74 -17.25
N GLU A 494 -18.76 22.80 -16.70
CA GLU A 494 -19.82 23.57 -17.37
C GLU A 494 -19.31 24.22 -18.67
N VAL A 495 -18.10 24.78 -18.61
CA VAL A 495 -17.45 25.35 -19.79
C VAL A 495 -17.15 24.25 -20.79
N PHE A 496 -16.64 23.10 -20.36
CA PHE A 496 -16.35 21.98 -21.25
C PHE A 496 -17.61 21.57 -22.02
N GLU A 497 -18.76 21.41 -21.36
CA GLU A 497 -20.02 21.05 -22.03
C GLU A 497 -20.50 22.09 -23.05
N GLN A 498 -20.35 23.39 -22.76
CA GLN A 498 -20.72 24.45 -23.70
C GLN A 498 -19.91 24.42 -25.01
N TYR A 499 -18.73 23.78 -25.00
CA TYR A 499 -17.83 23.70 -26.15
C TYR A 499 -17.97 22.39 -26.94
N GLN A 500 -18.99 21.58 -26.66
CA GLN A 500 -19.28 20.38 -27.46
C GLN A 500 -19.48 20.71 -28.94
N ASN A 501 -20.10 21.86 -29.23
CA ASN A 501 -20.35 22.35 -30.59
C ASN A 501 -19.40 23.49 -31.03
N LYS A 502 -18.34 23.78 -30.27
CA LYS A 502 -17.37 24.86 -30.54
C LYS A 502 -15.94 24.35 -30.50
N HIS A 503 -14.98 25.14 -30.97
CA HIS A 503 -13.57 24.77 -30.85
C HIS A 503 -13.10 24.97 -29.40
N LEU A 504 -12.76 23.86 -28.71
CA LEU A 504 -12.19 23.89 -27.35
C LEU A 504 -10.70 24.18 -27.44
N HIS A 505 -10.26 25.30 -26.85
CA HIS A 505 -8.87 25.74 -26.92
C HIS A 505 -8.13 25.42 -25.61
N ILE A 506 -6.90 24.91 -25.67
CA ILE A 506 -6.11 24.53 -24.47
C ILE A 506 -5.91 25.71 -23.50
N LYS A 507 -5.86 26.95 -24.02
CA LYS A 507 -5.84 28.19 -23.21
C LYS A 507 -7.01 28.35 -22.23
N GLN A 508 -8.10 27.60 -22.43
CA GLN A 508 -9.25 27.58 -21.53
C GLN A 508 -9.06 26.61 -20.36
N ALA A 509 -7.92 25.92 -20.30
CA ALA A 509 -7.56 25.08 -19.17
C ALA A 509 -7.46 25.93 -17.90
N CYS A 510 -8.00 25.40 -16.82
CA CYS A 510 -8.03 26.02 -15.51
C CYS A 510 -7.23 25.19 -14.51
N SER A 511 -6.83 25.80 -13.40
CA SER A 511 -6.05 25.11 -12.38
C SER A 511 -6.89 24.02 -11.69
N LEU A 512 -6.26 22.89 -11.36
CA LEU A 512 -6.80 21.86 -10.48
C LEU A 512 -7.25 22.43 -9.12
N ASP A 513 -6.64 23.53 -8.69
CA ASP A 513 -6.99 24.20 -7.43
C ASP A 513 -8.23 25.11 -7.54
N SER A 514 -8.83 25.27 -8.73
CA SER A 514 -10.02 26.11 -8.93
C SER A 514 -11.24 25.62 -8.13
N ASN A 515 -12.22 26.50 -7.92
CA ASN A 515 -13.44 26.19 -7.14
C ASN A 515 -14.54 25.47 -7.94
N HIS A 516 -14.23 25.05 -9.17
CA HIS A 516 -15.20 24.43 -10.07
C HIS A 516 -15.05 22.91 -10.11
N ASN A 517 -16.12 22.22 -10.50
CA ASN A 517 -16.02 20.85 -10.96
C ASN A 517 -15.23 20.81 -12.27
N LEU A 518 -14.43 19.76 -12.43
CA LEU A 518 -13.45 19.67 -13.51
C LEU A 518 -13.69 18.46 -14.41
N ASN A 519 -13.44 18.66 -15.71
CA ASN A 519 -13.19 17.60 -16.67
C ASN A 519 -11.68 17.51 -16.90
N TYR A 520 -11.10 16.32 -16.68
CA TYR A 520 -9.71 16.03 -17.00
C TYR A 520 -9.64 15.32 -18.35
N ILE A 521 -9.01 15.96 -19.35
CA ILE A 521 -8.84 15.40 -20.69
C ILE A 521 -7.37 15.05 -20.96
N VAL A 522 -7.10 13.79 -21.27
CA VAL A 522 -5.78 13.35 -21.76
C VAL A 522 -5.70 13.60 -23.26
N VAL A 523 -4.81 14.50 -23.65
CA VAL A 523 -4.67 14.97 -25.04
C VAL A 523 -3.48 14.34 -25.76
N SER A 524 -2.44 13.93 -25.02
CA SER A 524 -1.28 13.26 -25.58
C SER A 524 -0.83 12.15 -24.66
N GLY A 525 -0.54 10.98 -25.21
CA GLY A 525 0.00 9.87 -24.45
C GLY A 525 0.63 8.85 -25.37
N HIS A 526 1.84 8.43 -25.04
CA HIS A 526 2.63 7.50 -25.82
C HIS A 526 3.43 6.58 -24.89
N SER A 527 3.64 5.35 -25.34
CA SER A 527 4.54 4.41 -24.68
C SER A 527 5.14 3.49 -25.72
N GLU A 528 6.43 3.21 -25.56
CA GLU A 528 7.15 2.22 -26.35
C GLU A 528 6.80 0.79 -25.93
N LYS A 529 6.37 0.57 -24.67
CA LYS A 529 6.07 -0.76 -24.13
C LYS A 529 4.73 -0.81 -23.38
N ARG A 530 4.17 -2.02 -23.26
CA ARG A 530 2.88 -2.28 -22.58
C ARG A 530 2.91 -1.81 -21.12
N GLU A 531 3.99 -2.10 -20.40
CA GLU A 531 4.15 -1.82 -18.97
C GLU A 531 4.11 -0.31 -18.68
N GLN A 532 4.68 0.49 -19.58
CA GLN A 532 4.70 1.95 -19.48
C GLN A 532 3.29 2.53 -19.65
N SER A 533 2.47 1.93 -20.50
CA SER A 533 1.09 2.38 -20.65
C SER A 533 0.15 1.90 -19.58
N ILE A 534 0.40 0.71 -19.03
CA ILE A 534 -0.24 0.30 -17.78
C ILE A 534 0.06 1.35 -16.70
N ALA A 535 1.33 1.73 -16.53
CA ALA A 535 1.73 2.74 -15.57
C ALA A 535 1.08 4.12 -15.82
N ASN A 536 0.89 4.51 -17.08
CA ASN A 536 0.15 5.72 -17.43
C ASN A 536 -1.32 5.62 -17.03
N LEU A 537 -2.05 4.59 -17.45
CA LEU A 537 -3.46 4.43 -17.10
C LEU A 537 -3.68 4.37 -15.58
N ILE A 538 -2.85 3.62 -14.85
CA ILE A 538 -2.91 3.55 -13.39
C ILE A 538 -2.69 4.94 -12.77
N SER A 539 -1.77 5.74 -13.31
CA SER A 539 -1.51 7.09 -12.81
C SER A 539 -2.69 8.03 -13.06
N ASP A 540 -3.38 7.92 -14.20
CA ASP A 540 -4.61 8.67 -14.45
C ASP A 540 -5.73 8.23 -13.50
N MET A 541 -5.90 6.92 -13.27
CA MET A 541 -6.88 6.42 -12.31
C MET A 541 -6.59 6.92 -10.87
N LYS A 542 -5.31 6.98 -10.47
CA LYS A 542 -4.90 7.57 -9.19
C LYS A 542 -5.27 9.04 -9.10
N LEU A 543 -5.00 9.82 -10.15
CA LEU A 543 -5.34 11.24 -10.19
C LEU A 543 -6.85 11.45 -10.02
N LEU A 544 -7.66 10.69 -10.75
CA LEU A 544 -9.12 10.74 -10.67
C LEU A 544 -9.60 10.35 -9.26
N ALA A 545 -9.13 9.22 -8.73
CA ALA A 545 -9.57 8.69 -7.44
C ALA A 545 -9.19 9.59 -6.25
N ARG A 546 -8.06 10.30 -6.34
CA ARG A 546 -7.56 11.19 -5.28
C ARG A 546 -8.17 12.59 -5.31
N ASN A 547 -8.79 12.98 -6.41
CA ASN A 547 -9.26 14.35 -6.59
C ASN A 547 -10.78 14.42 -6.68
N THR A 548 -11.39 15.04 -5.67
CA THR A 548 -12.84 15.16 -5.56
C THR A 548 -13.43 16.20 -6.51
N LYS A 549 -12.62 17.15 -7.00
CA LYS A 549 -13.06 18.19 -7.95
C LYS A 549 -13.18 17.67 -9.37
N ILE A 550 -12.40 16.66 -9.76
CA ILE A 550 -12.55 16.03 -11.06
C ILE A 550 -13.85 15.22 -11.04
N LYS A 551 -14.79 15.53 -11.94
CA LYS A 551 -16.07 14.85 -12.08
C LYS A 551 -16.16 14.03 -13.36
N LYS A 552 -15.45 14.44 -14.41
CA LYS A 552 -15.41 13.73 -15.69
C LYS A 552 -13.99 13.44 -16.14
N TYR A 553 -13.83 12.32 -16.83
CA TYR A 553 -12.59 11.93 -17.48
C TYR A 553 -12.81 11.82 -18.98
N SER A 554 -11.95 12.46 -19.74
CA SER A 554 -12.01 12.48 -21.20
C SER A 554 -10.70 12.01 -21.83
N MET A 555 -10.79 11.43 -23.02
CA MET A 555 -9.62 11.04 -23.79
C MET A 555 -9.84 11.17 -25.30
N ILE A 556 -8.76 11.40 -26.02
CA ILE A 556 -8.76 11.42 -27.48
C ILE A 556 -8.53 9.99 -28.01
N ILE A 557 -9.47 9.48 -28.81
CA ILE A 557 -9.39 8.19 -29.49
C ILE A 557 -9.23 8.38 -31.00
N LYS A 558 -8.34 7.58 -31.60
CA LYS A 558 -7.99 7.61 -33.02
C LYS A 558 -8.22 6.27 -33.72
N ASN A 559 -8.34 5.17 -32.97
CA ASN A 559 -8.51 3.82 -33.49
C ASN A 559 -9.98 3.38 -33.27
N PRO A 560 -10.74 2.98 -34.31
CA PRO A 560 -12.09 2.45 -34.18
C PRO A 560 -12.23 1.24 -33.25
N SER A 561 -11.26 0.32 -33.25
CA SER A 561 -11.27 -0.83 -32.36
C SER A 561 -11.21 -0.38 -30.90
N ALA A 562 -10.34 0.60 -30.61
CA ALA A 562 -10.25 1.20 -29.30
C ALA A 562 -11.52 1.99 -28.93
N LEU A 563 -12.19 2.63 -29.89
CA LEU A 563 -13.45 3.35 -29.67
C LEU A 563 -14.55 2.41 -29.14
N GLU A 564 -14.76 1.25 -29.79
CA GLU A 564 -15.79 0.30 -29.35
C GLU A 564 -15.47 -0.31 -27.98
N LEU A 565 -14.19 -0.61 -27.70
CA LEU A 565 -13.76 -1.08 -26.38
C LEU A 565 -14.04 -0.06 -25.28
N MET A 566 -13.74 1.22 -25.52
CA MET A 566 -14.02 2.27 -24.54
C MET A 566 -15.51 2.52 -24.35
N LYS A 567 -16.33 2.43 -25.40
CA LYS A 567 -17.80 2.48 -25.28
C LYS A 567 -18.34 1.33 -24.41
N ASN A 568 -17.77 0.13 -24.51
CA ASN A 568 -18.14 -0.99 -23.64
C ASN A 568 -17.73 -0.81 -22.17
N ILE A 569 -16.75 0.06 -21.90
CA ILE A 569 -16.41 0.48 -20.52
C ILE A 569 -17.41 1.53 -20.00
N GLY A 570 -18.19 2.15 -20.87
CA GLY A 570 -19.20 3.17 -20.55
C GLY A 570 -18.86 4.57 -21.04
N PHE A 571 -17.83 4.74 -21.87
CA PHE A 571 -17.53 6.04 -22.43
C PHE A 571 -18.53 6.45 -23.50
N GLU A 572 -18.90 7.72 -23.49
CA GLU A 572 -19.73 8.34 -24.50
C GLU A 572 -18.90 9.20 -25.45
N ILE A 573 -19.34 9.30 -26.71
CA ILE A 573 -18.71 10.21 -27.67
C ILE A 573 -19.15 11.63 -27.31
N TRP A 574 -18.20 12.42 -26.80
CA TRP A 574 -18.43 13.82 -26.53
C TRP A 574 -18.42 14.65 -27.81
N LYS A 575 -17.39 14.48 -28.65
CA LYS A 575 -17.22 15.27 -29.88
C LYS A 575 -16.35 14.56 -30.92
N PHE A 576 -16.66 14.75 -32.20
CA PHE A 576 -15.76 14.41 -33.31
C PHE A 576 -14.86 15.59 -33.68
N SER A 577 -13.67 15.33 -34.22
CA SER A 577 -12.88 16.39 -34.86
C SER A 577 -13.66 17.03 -36.03
N GLU A 578 -13.09 18.05 -36.66
CA GLU A 578 -13.62 18.49 -37.95
C GLU A 578 -13.54 17.34 -38.98
N PRO A 579 -14.51 17.24 -39.91
CA PRO A 579 -14.46 16.29 -41.01
C PRO A 579 -13.18 16.49 -41.84
N THR A 580 -12.59 15.40 -42.30
CA THR A 580 -11.42 15.42 -43.18
C THR A 580 -11.66 14.57 -44.43
N GLU A 581 -11.09 15.02 -45.56
CA GLU A 581 -11.06 14.24 -46.81
C GLU A 581 -9.90 13.23 -46.83
N GLU A 582 -8.94 13.37 -45.91
CA GLU A 582 -7.84 12.42 -45.74
C GLU A 582 -8.36 11.06 -45.27
N LYS A 583 -7.65 9.97 -45.59
CA LYS A 583 -7.93 8.63 -45.02
C LYS A 583 -7.79 8.69 -43.50
N SER A 584 -8.90 8.92 -42.82
CA SER A 584 -8.98 8.88 -41.37
C SER A 584 -9.35 7.47 -40.91
N ASN A 585 -9.03 7.16 -39.65
CA ASN A 585 -9.37 5.85 -39.11
C ASN A 585 -10.82 5.80 -38.60
N ILE A 586 -11.45 6.92 -38.23
CA ILE A 586 -12.81 6.95 -37.66
C ILE A 586 -13.83 7.48 -38.67
N THR A 587 -14.82 6.66 -39.03
CA THR A 587 -15.92 7.02 -39.93
C THR A 587 -17.25 7.03 -39.17
N PHE A 588 -18.01 8.11 -39.29
CA PHE A 588 -19.36 8.23 -38.72
C PHE A 588 -20.28 8.98 -39.68
N LYS A 589 -21.49 8.45 -39.92
CA LYS A 589 -22.49 9.02 -40.86
C LYS A 589 -21.88 9.42 -42.23
N ASN A 590 -21.10 8.52 -42.84
CA ASN A 590 -20.41 8.72 -44.12
C ASN A 590 -19.41 9.88 -44.18
N LYS A 591 -18.98 10.40 -43.02
CA LYS A 591 -17.90 11.38 -42.91
C LYS A 591 -16.71 10.78 -42.16
N ASN A 592 -15.51 11.19 -42.55
CA ASN A 592 -14.26 10.76 -41.95
C ASN A 592 -13.77 11.82 -40.96
N TYR A 593 -13.34 11.36 -39.80
CA TYR A 593 -12.88 12.19 -38.69
C TYR A 593 -11.48 11.75 -38.24
N ARG A 594 -10.59 12.71 -37.96
CA ARG A 594 -9.21 12.44 -37.53
C ARG A 594 -9.16 11.77 -36.15
N TYR A 595 -10.05 12.18 -35.25
CA TYR A 595 -10.20 11.61 -33.92
C TYR A 595 -11.61 11.89 -33.36
N CYS A 596 -11.97 11.22 -32.28
CA CYS A 596 -13.09 11.61 -31.42
C CYS A 596 -12.61 11.77 -29.98
N VAL A 597 -13.31 12.61 -29.23
CA VAL A 597 -13.14 12.75 -27.79
C VAL A 597 -14.22 11.93 -27.12
N LEU A 598 -13.80 11.03 -26.24
CA LEU A 598 -14.68 10.27 -25.38
C LEU A 598 -14.68 10.86 -23.99
N THR A 599 -15.81 10.80 -23.30
CA THR A 599 -15.98 11.24 -21.91
C THR A 599 -16.73 10.20 -21.09
N ILE A 600 -16.48 10.16 -19.79
CA ILE A 600 -17.21 9.33 -18.82
C ILE A 600 -17.26 10.04 -17.46
N ASP A 601 -18.31 9.80 -16.68
CA ASP A 601 -18.35 10.21 -15.27
C ASP A 601 -17.27 9.48 -14.45
N LYS A 602 -16.62 10.19 -13.54
CA LYS A 602 -15.54 9.65 -12.71
C LYS A 602 -15.99 8.43 -11.92
N ILE A 603 -17.16 8.49 -11.28
CA ILE A 603 -17.63 7.42 -10.41
C ILE A 603 -18.09 6.23 -11.23
N GLU A 604 -18.73 6.46 -12.38
CA GLU A 604 -19.05 5.39 -13.34
C GLU A 604 -17.79 4.65 -13.78
N LEU A 605 -16.73 5.38 -14.16
CA LEU A 605 -15.45 4.79 -14.55
C LEU A 605 -14.82 3.99 -13.41
N LEU A 606 -14.63 4.61 -12.24
CA LEU A 606 -13.93 3.98 -11.12
C LEU A 606 -14.71 2.82 -10.50
N SER A 607 -16.04 2.80 -10.64
CA SER A 607 -16.88 1.67 -10.20
C SER A 607 -17.01 0.55 -11.23
N ASN A 608 -16.52 0.75 -12.45
CA ASN A 608 -16.56 -0.26 -13.50
C ASN A 608 -15.72 -1.48 -13.12
N LYS A 609 -16.29 -2.69 -13.26
CA LYS A 609 -15.63 -3.96 -12.91
C LYS A 609 -14.28 -4.15 -13.61
N ASN A 610 -14.15 -3.72 -14.86
CA ASN A 610 -12.92 -3.84 -15.63
C ASN A 610 -11.82 -2.92 -15.10
N VAL A 611 -12.19 -1.70 -14.71
CA VAL A 611 -11.27 -0.72 -14.11
C VAL A 611 -10.81 -1.19 -12.74
N ILE A 612 -11.72 -1.69 -11.90
CA ILE A 612 -11.37 -2.27 -10.59
C ILE A 612 -10.43 -3.46 -10.76
N ALA A 613 -10.75 -4.40 -11.65
CA ALA A 613 -9.89 -5.55 -11.92
C ALA A 613 -8.50 -5.13 -12.42
N PHE A 614 -8.44 -4.11 -13.29
CA PHE A 614 -7.18 -3.55 -13.80
C PHE A 614 -6.34 -2.91 -12.68
N ILE A 615 -6.96 -2.13 -11.79
CA ILE A 615 -6.29 -1.52 -10.63
C ILE A 615 -5.82 -2.60 -9.65
N ASN A 616 -6.63 -3.63 -9.39
CA ASN A 616 -6.25 -4.74 -8.51
C ASN A 616 -5.06 -5.53 -9.07
N LYS A 617 -4.96 -5.66 -10.40
CA LYS A 617 -3.88 -6.40 -11.07
C LYS A 617 -2.58 -5.60 -11.16
N TYR A 618 -2.65 -4.29 -11.41
CA TYR A 618 -1.47 -3.49 -11.77
C TYR A 618 -1.19 -2.26 -10.88
N GLY A 619 -2.13 -1.84 -10.03
CA GLY A 619 -2.08 -0.59 -9.26
C GLY A 619 -1.61 -0.74 -7.83
#